data_AF-A0A2E3CV89-F1
#
_entry.id   AF-A0A2E3CV89-F1
#
_cell.length_a   1.000
_cell.length_b   1.000
_cell.length_c   1.000
_cell.angle_alpha   90.00
_cell.angle_beta   90.00
_cell.angle_gamma   90.00
#
_symmetry.space_group_name_H-M   'P 1'
#
loop_
_entity.id
_entity.type
_entity.pdbx_description
1 polymer ?
#
loop_
_entity_poly.entity_id
_entity_poly.type
_entity_poly.pdbx_seq_one_letter_code
_entity_poly.pdbx_strand_id
1 'polypeptide(L)'
;MKLLKFCLLFTLLVGMAACSGGGTNKDGVERNSSTTEEGGTNTETPPTGEEPEPTPEPGPGPESPISVLLDGNLYFPIAEGVTWHYDNGDEVTFTTGEVIQGRTLVSMHHSLDAMPREEYLRVTDNEIEYGGLFAFFAYQGAAVAGGVEFHSLRRVYDHVLDKGEGRSFLAKTADLVDPDGNVVSEVEYLWSSRIGEKQLIETGQFGLVPAVELQVNIDLAVTASGIPIQTFPVIETSLWLSPGLGIVGRSLLGTTIRLERVDGIQAPVVFAFDEGTGLAQTPKQVMVDGSAVTDMEADLVVAYGTNEMDWLNLEFDGTGSWRVSLTGAELPVGIHGAVVQMTRNGVRTDIPVSVLVR
;
A
#
# COMPACT_ATOMS: atom_id res chain seq x y z
N MET A 1 10.26 -37.04 31.53
CA MET A 1 8.81 -36.80 31.32
C MET A 1 7.91 -36.88 32.58
N LYS A 2 8.41 -36.69 33.82
CA LYS A 2 7.55 -36.56 35.03
C LYS A 2 7.99 -35.49 36.04
N LEU A 3 9.06 -34.73 35.78
CA LEU A 3 9.54 -33.68 36.69
C LEU A 3 8.99 -32.28 36.36
N LEU A 4 8.58 -32.05 35.11
CA LEU A 4 8.13 -30.73 34.63
C LEU A 4 6.69 -30.37 35.07
N LYS A 5 5.87 -31.36 35.45
CA LYS A 5 4.48 -31.16 35.87
C LYS A 5 4.32 -30.73 37.34
N PHE A 6 5.39 -30.73 38.14
CA PHE A 6 5.29 -30.45 39.58
C PHE A 6 5.61 -28.99 39.96
N CYS A 7 6.25 -28.22 39.07
CA CYS A 7 6.61 -26.82 39.36
C CYS A 7 5.52 -25.79 39.01
N LEU A 8 4.47 -26.18 38.28
CA LEU A 8 3.44 -25.26 37.77
C LEU A 8 2.22 -25.08 38.70
N LEU A 9 2.22 -25.73 39.88
CA LEU A 9 1.04 -25.78 40.75
C LEU A 9 1.14 -24.91 42.03
N PHE A 10 2.17 -24.06 42.21
CA PHE A 10 2.41 -23.39 43.50
C PHE A 10 2.42 -21.85 43.51
N THR A 11 2.01 -21.17 42.44
CA THR A 11 1.99 -19.69 42.41
C THR A 11 0.67 -19.08 41.93
N LEU A 12 -0.45 -19.74 42.20
CA LEU A 12 -1.79 -19.17 42.00
C LEU A 12 -2.55 -19.08 43.33
N LEU A 13 -2.07 -18.22 44.23
CA LEU A 13 -2.76 -17.84 45.46
C LEU A 13 -2.40 -16.39 45.80
N VAL A 14 -3.44 -15.57 46.03
CA VAL A 14 -3.46 -14.14 46.45
C VAL A 14 -3.38 -13.14 45.27
N GLY A 15 -4.32 -12.21 45.06
CA GLY A 15 -5.50 -11.79 45.83
C GLY A 15 -6.38 -10.77 45.07
N MET A 16 -7.64 -10.66 45.50
CA MET A 16 -8.68 -9.73 45.03
C MET A 16 -8.64 -8.37 45.75
N ALA A 17 -9.14 -7.30 45.11
CA ALA A 17 -10.13 -6.29 45.61
C ALA A 17 -10.12 -5.04 44.68
N ALA A 18 -11.21 -4.73 43.95
CA ALA A 18 -12.32 -3.78 44.26
C ALA A 18 -11.91 -2.30 44.31
N CYS A 19 -12.48 -1.36 43.52
CA CYS A 19 -13.79 -0.67 43.65
C CYS A 19 -14.03 0.17 42.35
N SER A 20 -15.20 0.27 41.70
CA SER A 20 -16.57 0.71 42.09
C SER A 20 -16.83 2.24 42.03
N GLY A 21 -17.84 2.63 41.23
CA GLY A 21 -18.63 3.89 41.30
C GLY A 21 -18.47 4.78 40.05
N GLY A 22 -19.47 5.22 39.29
CA GLY A 22 -20.94 5.28 39.47
C GLY A 22 -21.45 6.71 39.20
N GLY A 23 -22.45 6.89 38.33
CA GLY A 23 -23.45 7.97 38.45
C GLY A 23 -23.50 9.13 37.43
N THR A 24 -24.22 8.90 36.33
CA THR A 24 -25.37 9.63 35.72
C THR A 24 -25.65 11.15 35.85
N ASN A 25 -26.23 11.67 34.73
CA ASN A 25 -27.24 12.75 34.52
C ASN A 25 -26.70 14.21 34.45
N LYS A 26 -27.24 15.19 33.69
CA LYS A 26 -28.38 15.36 32.75
C LYS A 26 -28.33 16.78 32.14
N ASP A 27 -28.92 16.94 30.96
CA ASP A 27 -29.75 18.05 30.41
C ASP A 27 -29.30 19.52 30.32
N GLY A 28 -29.73 20.15 29.21
CA GLY A 28 -29.87 21.60 28.95
C GLY A 28 -29.46 21.94 27.51
N VAL A 29 -30.30 21.77 26.48
CA VAL A 29 -31.34 22.69 25.97
C VAL A 29 -30.87 24.14 25.84
N GLU A 30 -30.79 24.65 24.60
CA GLU A 30 -31.61 25.78 24.14
C GLU A 30 -31.54 25.97 22.60
N ARG A 31 -32.74 26.02 21.99
CA ARG A 31 -33.01 26.60 20.67
C ARG A 31 -33.22 28.10 20.87
N ASN A 32 -32.84 28.92 19.89
CA ASN A 32 -33.78 29.79 19.16
C ASN A 32 -33.03 30.59 18.07
N SER A 33 -33.46 30.50 16.80
CA SER A 33 -34.29 31.49 16.06
C SER A 33 -33.38 32.48 15.29
N SER A 34 -33.63 32.93 14.05
CA SER A 34 -34.88 33.27 13.36
C SER A 34 -34.60 33.69 11.89
N THR A 35 -35.57 33.41 10.99
CA THR A 35 -36.15 34.27 9.91
C THR A 35 -35.28 34.81 8.74
N THR A 36 -35.54 34.40 7.48
CA THR A 36 -36.33 35.05 6.36
C THR A 36 -35.67 36.31 5.78
N GLU A 37 -35.54 36.60 4.47
CA GLU A 37 -36.50 36.70 3.33
C GLU A 37 -35.65 36.98 2.04
N GLU A 38 -35.91 36.35 0.88
CA GLU A 38 -36.63 36.84 -0.33
C GLU A 38 -35.88 37.70 -1.39
N GLY A 39 -36.13 37.34 -2.68
CA GLY A 39 -36.06 38.19 -3.90
C GLY A 39 -34.70 38.25 -4.60
N GLY A 40 -34.50 38.00 -5.91
CA GLY A 40 -35.33 37.94 -7.11
C GLY A 40 -34.56 38.64 -8.25
N THR A 41 -34.57 38.14 -9.51
CA THR A 41 -34.55 38.96 -10.76
C THR A 41 -34.53 38.14 -12.07
N ASN A 42 -35.65 38.24 -12.78
CA ASN A 42 -35.94 38.43 -14.22
C ASN A 42 -34.91 38.17 -15.34
N THR A 43 -35.40 37.36 -16.29
CA THR A 43 -35.17 37.24 -17.74
C THR A 43 -35.21 38.55 -18.55
N GLU A 44 -34.33 38.70 -19.56
CA GLU A 44 -34.53 39.51 -20.78
C GLU A 44 -33.56 39.09 -21.92
N THR A 45 -34.04 39.07 -23.17
CA THR A 45 -33.32 38.84 -24.46
C THR A 45 -34.11 39.66 -25.50
N PRO A 46 -33.53 40.47 -26.44
CA PRO A 46 -32.99 40.03 -27.77
C PRO A 46 -31.95 41.04 -28.39
N PRO A 47 -31.56 41.07 -29.70
CA PRO A 47 -31.89 40.25 -30.89
C PRO A 47 -30.71 39.78 -31.80
N THR A 48 -31.10 38.99 -32.80
CA THR A 48 -30.47 38.40 -34.01
C THR A 48 -29.35 39.18 -34.74
N GLY A 49 -28.28 38.46 -35.09
CA GLY A 49 -27.28 38.79 -36.11
C GLY A 49 -26.87 37.51 -36.87
N GLU A 50 -26.61 37.65 -38.18
CA GLU A 50 -26.42 36.58 -39.18
C GLU A 50 -25.38 35.50 -38.78
N GLU A 51 -25.74 34.23 -38.98
CA GLU A 51 -24.92 33.07 -38.65
C GLU A 51 -24.05 32.66 -39.86
N PRO A 52 -22.71 32.58 -39.74
CA PRO A 52 -21.84 32.06 -40.80
C PRO A 52 -22.04 30.54 -40.97
N GLU A 53 -21.92 30.05 -42.21
CA GLU A 53 -22.08 28.62 -42.51
C GLU A 53 -21.19 27.74 -41.61
N PRO A 54 -21.73 26.64 -41.03
CA PRO A 54 -20.97 25.81 -40.13
C PRO A 54 -19.86 25.09 -40.89
N THR A 55 -18.62 25.36 -40.48
CA THR A 55 -17.46 24.49 -40.74
C THR A 55 -17.84 23.05 -40.39
N PRO A 56 -17.49 22.03 -41.20
CA PRO A 56 -17.79 20.65 -40.85
C PRO A 56 -17.23 20.35 -39.46
N GLU A 57 -18.10 19.97 -38.53
CA GLU A 57 -17.67 19.51 -37.22
C GLU A 57 -16.71 18.33 -37.42
N PRO A 58 -15.54 18.31 -36.76
CA PRO A 58 -14.73 17.10 -36.66
C PRO A 58 -15.66 15.98 -36.16
N GLY A 59 -15.61 14.81 -36.79
CA GLY A 59 -16.36 13.65 -36.29
C GLY A 59 -16.10 13.44 -34.79
N PRO A 60 -17.01 12.78 -34.05
CA PRO A 60 -16.84 12.61 -32.61
C PRO A 60 -15.49 11.95 -32.36
N GLY A 61 -14.60 12.67 -31.67
CA GLY A 61 -13.39 12.08 -31.13
C GLY A 61 -13.74 10.99 -30.12
N PRO A 62 -12.77 10.15 -29.72
CA PRO A 62 -13.00 9.19 -28.65
C PRO A 62 -13.56 9.92 -27.41
N GLU A 63 -14.56 9.31 -26.76
CA GLU A 63 -15.11 9.86 -25.52
C GLU A 63 -14.00 9.99 -24.48
N SER A 64 -14.02 11.07 -23.69
CA SER A 64 -13.03 11.27 -22.64
C SER A 64 -13.09 10.11 -21.64
N PRO A 65 -11.92 9.59 -21.18
CA PRO A 65 -11.88 8.48 -20.23
C PRO A 65 -12.66 8.80 -18.96
N ILE A 66 -13.31 7.79 -18.40
CA ILE A 66 -14.02 7.93 -17.13
C ILE A 66 -13.00 7.81 -15.98
N SER A 67 -13.13 8.69 -14.98
CA SER A 67 -12.31 8.66 -13.76
C SER A 67 -13.08 7.99 -12.61
N VAL A 68 -12.44 7.04 -11.93
CA VAL A 68 -13.01 6.25 -10.81
C VAL A 68 -12.02 6.11 -9.65
N LEU A 69 -12.50 5.65 -8.49
CA LEU A 69 -11.63 5.21 -7.40
C LEU A 69 -11.12 3.79 -7.70
N LEU A 70 -9.84 3.55 -7.44
CA LEU A 70 -9.26 2.21 -7.55
C LEU A 70 -9.90 1.27 -6.53
N ASP A 71 -10.31 0.09 -7.00
CA ASP A 71 -10.68 -1.03 -6.14
C ASP A 71 -9.41 -1.77 -5.73
N GLY A 72 -9.06 -1.74 -4.44
CA GLY A 72 -7.83 -2.31 -3.87
C GLY A 72 -6.70 -1.31 -3.62
N ASN A 73 -5.56 -1.85 -3.17
CA ASN A 73 -4.42 -1.04 -2.71
C ASN A 73 -3.43 -0.73 -3.83
N LEU A 74 -3.24 0.56 -4.12
CA LEU A 74 -2.30 1.03 -5.15
C LEU A 74 -0.85 0.63 -4.86
N TYR A 75 -0.41 0.62 -3.60
CA TYR A 75 0.98 0.35 -3.23
C TYR A 75 1.28 -1.12 -2.99
N PHE A 76 0.28 -1.99 -3.11
CA PHE A 76 0.43 -3.42 -2.94
C PHE A 76 -0.54 -4.17 -3.87
N PRO A 77 -0.24 -4.21 -5.19
CA PRO A 77 -1.08 -4.88 -6.16
C PRO A 77 -1.00 -6.39 -5.95
N ILE A 78 -1.99 -6.95 -5.26
CA ILE A 78 -2.07 -8.39 -5.01
C ILE A 78 -2.76 -9.04 -6.20
N ALA A 79 -2.02 -9.84 -6.93
CA ALA A 79 -2.55 -10.67 -8.00
C ALA A 79 -1.90 -12.05 -7.94
N GLU A 80 -2.73 -13.09 -7.86
CA GLU A 80 -2.26 -14.47 -7.93
C GLU A 80 -1.62 -14.73 -9.30
N GLY A 81 -0.51 -15.48 -9.31
CA GLY A 81 0.24 -15.79 -10.54
C GLY A 81 1.22 -14.70 -11.00
N VAL A 82 1.31 -13.58 -10.29
CA VAL A 82 2.38 -12.58 -10.50
C VAL A 82 3.62 -12.96 -9.70
N THR A 83 4.81 -12.78 -10.29
CA THR A 83 6.09 -13.07 -9.63
C THR A 83 7.02 -11.87 -9.71
N TRP A 84 7.55 -11.47 -8.56
CA TRP A 84 8.54 -10.40 -8.43
C TRP A 84 9.94 -11.02 -8.37
N HIS A 85 10.85 -10.53 -9.20
CA HIS A 85 12.22 -11.02 -9.25
C HIS A 85 13.17 -9.91 -8.79
N TYR A 86 14.04 -10.24 -7.84
CA TYR A 86 14.99 -9.32 -7.24
C TYR A 86 16.44 -9.61 -7.65
N ASP A 87 17.29 -8.58 -7.59
CA ASP A 87 18.69 -8.62 -8.02
C ASP A 87 19.59 -9.58 -7.23
N ASN A 88 19.16 -10.01 -6.04
CA ASN A 88 19.82 -11.04 -5.25
C ASN A 88 19.45 -12.48 -5.70
N GLY A 89 18.57 -12.61 -6.70
CA GLY A 89 18.04 -13.88 -7.19
C GLY A 89 16.80 -14.38 -6.43
N ASP A 90 16.19 -13.55 -5.58
CA ASP A 90 14.94 -13.91 -4.92
C ASP A 90 13.75 -13.75 -5.83
N GLU A 91 12.88 -14.76 -5.84
CA GLU A 91 11.56 -14.76 -6.45
C GLU A 91 10.51 -14.69 -5.35
N VAL A 92 9.57 -13.76 -5.49
CA VAL A 92 8.49 -13.53 -4.53
C VAL A 92 7.13 -13.72 -5.20
N THR A 93 6.27 -14.48 -4.55
CA THR A 93 4.88 -14.73 -4.97
C THR A 93 3.91 -14.55 -3.82
N PHE A 94 2.63 -14.30 -4.13
CA PHE A 94 1.58 -14.11 -3.13
C PHE A 94 0.52 -15.20 -3.17
N THR A 95 0.04 -15.58 -1.99
CA THR A 95 -1.15 -16.42 -1.80
C THR A 95 -2.21 -15.62 -1.06
N THR A 96 -3.43 -15.54 -1.61
CA THR A 96 -4.53 -14.78 -1.00
C THR A 96 -5.49 -15.69 -0.24
N GLY A 97 -6.18 -15.14 0.76
CA GLY A 97 -7.27 -15.85 1.42
C GLY A 97 -6.84 -16.82 2.52
N GLU A 98 -5.58 -16.83 2.93
CA GLU A 98 -5.08 -17.74 3.96
C GLU A 98 -5.61 -17.36 5.35
N VAL A 99 -6.03 -18.36 6.13
CA VAL A 99 -6.58 -18.14 7.47
C VAL A 99 -5.51 -18.43 8.53
N ILE A 100 -4.97 -17.37 9.14
CA ILE A 100 -3.92 -17.43 10.16
C ILE A 100 -4.43 -16.72 11.42
N GLN A 101 -4.37 -17.42 12.56
CA GLN A 101 -4.93 -16.94 13.83
C GLN A 101 -6.38 -16.39 13.70
N GLY A 102 -7.20 -17.03 12.85
CA GLY A 102 -8.58 -16.64 12.59
C GLY A 102 -8.76 -15.39 11.72
N ARG A 103 -7.70 -14.92 11.03
CA ARG A 103 -7.73 -13.76 10.13
C ARG A 103 -7.43 -14.20 8.71
N THR A 104 -8.14 -13.63 7.74
CA THR A 104 -7.80 -13.77 6.33
C THR A 104 -6.66 -12.82 5.99
N LEU A 105 -5.50 -13.38 5.63
CA LEU A 105 -4.27 -12.68 5.29
C LEU A 105 -3.81 -13.05 3.88
N VAL A 106 -2.83 -12.28 3.40
CA VAL A 106 -2.03 -12.55 2.22
C VAL A 106 -0.68 -13.04 2.70
N SER A 107 -0.22 -14.17 2.17
CA SER A 107 1.14 -14.64 2.40
C SER A 107 2.04 -14.27 1.24
N MET A 108 3.24 -13.80 1.57
CA MET A 108 4.32 -13.48 0.66
C MET A 108 5.40 -14.53 0.83
N HIS A 109 5.64 -15.34 -0.20
CA HIS A 109 6.60 -16.43 -0.18
C HIS A 109 7.90 -16.01 -0.85
N HIS A 110 9.03 -16.24 -0.18
CA HIS A 110 10.37 -16.00 -0.74
C HIS A 110 11.03 -17.31 -1.16
N SER A 111 11.75 -17.27 -2.27
CA SER A 111 12.48 -18.42 -2.80
C SER A 111 13.83 -18.68 -2.11
N LEU A 112 14.45 -17.64 -1.53
CA LEU A 112 15.79 -17.73 -0.94
C LEU A 112 15.75 -17.93 0.58
N ASP A 113 16.57 -18.87 1.07
CA ASP A 113 16.74 -19.14 2.51
C ASP A 113 17.33 -17.95 3.29
N ALA A 114 17.99 -17.00 2.61
CA ALA A 114 18.53 -15.79 3.25
C ALA A 114 17.43 -14.75 3.56
N MET A 115 16.23 -14.94 3.02
CA MET A 115 15.06 -14.11 3.23
C MET A 115 14.12 -14.76 4.27
N PRO A 116 13.19 -14.01 4.87
CA PRO A 116 12.08 -14.63 5.57
C PRO A 116 11.38 -15.60 4.63
N ARG A 117 11.17 -16.85 5.04
CA ARG A 117 10.54 -17.86 4.18
C ARG A 117 9.15 -17.42 3.74
N GLU A 118 8.40 -16.84 4.68
CA GLU A 118 7.04 -16.35 4.47
C GLU A 118 6.80 -15.07 5.29
N GLU A 119 6.00 -14.16 4.77
CA GLU A 119 5.50 -12.98 5.48
C GLU A 119 3.99 -12.86 5.32
N TYR A 120 3.30 -12.54 6.40
CA TYR A 120 1.85 -12.44 6.40
C TYR A 120 1.42 -11.00 6.51
N LEU A 121 0.55 -10.58 5.59
CA LEU A 121 0.08 -9.21 5.46
C LEU A 121 -1.45 -9.18 5.44
N ARG A 122 -2.04 -8.13 6.01
CA ARG A 122 -3.40 -7.71 5.65
C ARG A 122 -3.28 -6.46 4.80
N VAL A 123 -3.89 -6.51 3.63
CA VAL A 123 -3.96 -5.37 2.73
C VAL A 123 -5.42 -5.00 2.58
N THR A 124 -5.72 -3.77 2.96
CA THR A 124 -7.00 -3.11 2.69
C THR A 124 -6.76 -2.08 1.59
N ASP A 125 -7.81 -1.44 1.09
CA ASP A 125 -7.69 -0.38 0.08
C ASP A 125 -6.64 0.66 0.48
N ASN A 126 -6.62 1.06 1.75
CA ASN A 126 -5.77 2.14 2.25
C ASN A 126 -4.49 1.68 2.95
N GLU A 127 -4.60 0.61 3.74
CA GLU A 127 -3.58 0.22 4.71
C GLU A 127 -2.93 -1.12 4.37
N ILE A 128 -1.62 -1.19 4.60
CA ILE A 128 -0.83 -2.41 4.61
C ILE A 128 -0.43 -2.67 6.07
N GLU A 129 -0.77 -3.86 6.58
CA GLU A 129 -0.49 -4.27 7.95
C GLU A 129 0.22 -5.62 7.99
N TYR A 130 1.20 -5.78 8.89
CA TYR A 130 1.85 -7.05 9.18
C TYR A 130 1.04 -7.92 10.14
N GLY A 131 0.93 -9.21 9.81
CA GLY A 131 0.39 -10.28 10.65
C GLY A 131 1.43 -11.25 11.19
N GLY A 132 2.60 -11.34 10.56
CA GLY A 132 3.71 -12.17 11.04
C GLY A 132 4.80 -12.36 9.98
N LEU A 133 5.89 -13.01 10.36
CA LEU A 133 6.97 -13.39 9.46
C LEU A 133 7.62 -14.70 9.91
N PHE A 134 8.09 -15.49 8.95
CA PHE A 134 8.85 -16.71 9.16
C PHE A 134 10.31 -16.47 8.83
N ALA A 135 11.20 -16.55 9.81
CA ALA A 135 12.63 -16.25 9.64
C ALA A 135 13.51 -17.14 10.53
N PHE A 136 14.82 -17.02 10.35
CA PHE A 136 15.78 -17.63 11.27
C PHE A 136 15.97 -16.75 12.50
N PHE A 137 15.85 -17.34 13.68
CA PHE A 137 16.12 -16.65 14.94
C PHE A 137 16.97 -17.50 15.89
N ALA A 138 17.75 -16.82 16.72
CA ALA A 138 18.59 -17.48 17.72
C ALA A 138 17.77 -17.75 18.99
N TYR A 139 17.41 -19.01 19.24
CA TYR A 139 16.74 -19.45 20.46
C TYR A 139 17.71 -20.20 21.38
N GLN A 140 17.91 -19.72 22.62
CA GLN A 140 18.86 -20.31 23.59
C GLN A 140 20.28 -20.52 23.04
N GLY A 141 20.72 -19.68 22.11
CA GLY A 141 22.04 -19.77 21.46
C GLY A 141 22.12 -20.74 20.28
N ALA A 142 21.03 -21.42 19.90
CA ALA A 142 20.92 -22.20 18.68
C ALA A 142 20.16 -21.40 17.60
N ALA A 143 20.68 -21.37 16.37
CA ALA A 143 19.92 -20.86 15.24
C ALA A 143 18.79 -21.84 14.92
N VAL A 144 17.55 -21.38 14.98
CA VAL A 144 16.34 -22.16 14.72
C VAL A 144 15.52 -21.42 13.66
N ALA A 145 15.03 -22.16 12.67
CA ALA A 145 14.03 -21.64 11.74
C ALA A 145 12.65 -21.66 12.44
N GLY A 146 11.90 -20.57 12.35
CA GLY A 146 10.55 -20.50 12.89
C GLY A 146 9.81 -19.23 12.44
N GLY A 147 8.61 -19.00 12.95
CA GLY A 147 7.88 -17.75 12.75
C GLY A 147 7.66 -16.94 14.01
N VAL A 148 7.43 -15.64 13.82
CA VAL A 148 6.79 -14.75 14.80
C VAL A 148 5.43 -14.36 14.23
N GLU A 149 4.36 -14.75 14.92
CA GLU A 149 2.98 -14.44 14.54
C GLU A 149 2.35 -13.44 15.52
N PHE A 150 1.85 -12.31 14.99
CA PHE A 150 1.36 -11.23 15.82
C PHE A 150 -0.12 -11.40 16.21
N HIS A 151 -0.39 -11.42 17.52
CA HIS A 151 -1.76 -11.40 18.06
C HIS A 151 -2.56 -10.15 17.71
N SER A 152 -1.92 -9.10 17.20
CA SER A 152 -2.61 -7.94 16.67
C SER A 152 -1.84 -7.42 15.48
N LEU A 153 -2.54 -7.11 14.40
CA LEU A 153 -1.94 -6.57 13.19
C LEU A 153 -1.24 -5.24 13.46
N ARG A 154 -0.22 -4.96 12.64
CA ARG A 154 0.63 -3.79 12.76
C ARG A 154 0.68 -3.01 11.47
N ARG A 155 0.24 -1.75 11.51
CA ARG A 155 0.24 -0.92 10.32
C ARG A 155 1.66 -0.57 9.91
N VAL A 156 1.98 -0.92 8.68
CA VAL A 156 3.22 -0.55 8.00
C VAL A 156 3.02 0.79 7.32
N TYR A 157 1.95 0.92 6.53
CA TYR A 157 1.68 2.10 5.74
C TYR A 157 0.18 2.32 5.56
N ASP A 158 -0.23 3.57 5.68
CA ASP A 158 -1.52 4.10 5.28
C ASP A 158 -1.22 5.16 4.23
N HIS A 159 -1.56 4.87 2.97
CA HIS A 159 -1.15 5.71 1.85
C HIS A 159 -2.04 6.94 1.67
N VAL A 160 -3.26 6.92 2.24
CA VAL A 160 -4.17 8.09 2.23
C VAL A 160 -3.67 9.13 3.21
N LEU A 161 -3.24 8.70 4.39
CA LEU A 161 -2.71 9.58 5.43
C LEU A 161 -1.20 9.78 5.33
N ASP A 162 -0.57 9.09 4.38
CA ASP A 162 0.88 9.04 4.17
C ASP A 162 1.61 8.92 5.51
N LYS A 163 1.31 7.84 6.25
CA LYS A 163 1.92 7.56 7.58
C LYS A 163 2.09 6.06 7.89
N GLY A 164 3.02 5.76 8.80
CA GLY A 164 3.10 4.46 9.49
C GLY A 164 2.39 4.45 10.85
N GLU A 165 2.47 3.34 11.62
CA GLU A 165 1.89 3.25 12.98
C GLU A 165 2.62 4.12 14.03
N GLY A 166 3.88 4.50 13.78
CA GLY A 166 4.74 5.10 14.79
C GLY A 166 5.23 4.08 15.82
N ARG A 167 5.90 4.55 16.88
CA ARG A 167 6.47 3.68 17.92
C ARG A 167 5.44 3.29 18.97
N SER A 168 5.32 1.99 19.27
CA SER A 168 4.53 1.49 20.39
C SER A 168 5.20 1.83 21.73
N PHE A 169 4.41 2.30 22.71
CA PHE A 169 4.89 2.61 24.06
C PHE A 169 4.74 1.46 25.06
N LEU A 170 3.93 0.46 24.72
CA LEU A 170 3.70 -0.74 25.52
C LEU A 170 4.01 -1.97 24.67
N ALA A 171 4.65 -2.96 25.29
CA ALA A 171 4.90 -4.24 24.67
C ALA A 171 3.58 -4.96 24.40
N LYS A 172 3.50 -5.67 23.26
CA LYS A 172 2.37 -6.52 22.89
C LYS A 172 2.84 -7.95 22.78
N THR A 173 1.93 -8.91 22.79
CA THR A 173 2.29 -10.33 22.69
C THR A 173 2.21 -10.86 21.26
N ALA A 174 3.07 -11.81 20.96
CA ALA A 174 3.13 -12.57 19.72
C ALA A 174 3.55 -14.00 20.05
N ASP A 175 3.28 -14.93 19.14
CA ASP A 175 3.70 -16.32 19.28
C ASP A 175 4.97 -16.57 18.47
N LEU A 176 5.95 -17.24 19.09
CA LEU A 176 7.00 -17.93 18.37
C LEU A 176 6.48 -19.29 17.96
N VAL A 177 6.51 -19.56 16.66
CA VAL A 177 6.05 -20.83 16.07
C VAL A 177 7.22 -21.58 15.45
N ASP A 178 7.18 -22.91 15.53
CA ASP A 178 8.12 -23.79 14.83
C ASP A 178 7.76 -23.93 13.34
N PRO A 179 8.60 -24.57 12.50
CA PRO A 179 8.29 -24.79 11.08
C PRO A 179 7.05 -25.63 10.79
N ASP A 180 6.55 -26.38 11.77
CA ASP A 180 5.32 -27.15 11.66
C ASP A 180 4.09 -26.33 12.12
N GLY A 181 4.28 -25.06 12.50
CA GLY A 181 3.25 -24.13 12.94
C GLY A 181 2.84 -24.28 14.40
N ASN A 182 3.58 -25.04 15.22
CA ASN A 182 3.26 -25.17 16.65
C ASN A 182 3.84 -24.00 17.44
N VAL A 183 3.03 -23.43 18.34
CA VAL A 183 3.51 -22.41 19.29
C VAL A 183 4.53 -23.01 20.24
N VAL A 184 5.75 -22.47 20.20
CA VAL A 184 6.88 -22.84 21.05
C VAL A 184 6.92 -21.98 22.32
N SER A 185 6.64 -20.68 22.19
CA SER A 185 6.66 -19.72 23.29
C SER A 185 5.87 -18.46 22.92
N GLU A 186 5.29 -17.80 23.91
CA GLU A 186 4.84 -16.41 23.76
C GLU A 186 6.07 -15.47 23.90
N VAL A 187 6.08 -14.38 23.14
CA VAL A 187 7.05 -13.29 23.22
C VAL A 187 6.34 -11.95 23.34
N GLU A 188 7.01 -11.02 23.99
CA GLU A 188 6.68 -9.61 23.95
C GLU A 188 7.43 -8.91 22.82
N TYR A 189 6.80 -7.91 22.21
CA TYR A 189 7.44 -7.09 21.19
C TYR A 189 7.08 -5.61 21.27
N LEU A 190 8.02 -4.78 20.84
CA LEU A 190 7.80 -3.37 20.52
C LEU A 190 7.91 -3.18 19.00
N TRP A 191 7.01 -2.35 18.47
CA TRP A 191 6.90 -2.05 17.06
C TRP A 191 7.20 -0.59 16.77
N SER A 192 7.83 -0.32 15.63
CA SER A 192 7.74 1.00 15.01
C SER A 192 7.67 0.91 13.49
N SER A 193 6.74 1.65 12.89
CA SER A 193 6.79 1.96 11.45
C SER A 193 6.78 3.47 11.23
N ARG A 194 7.65 3.96 10.36
CA ARG A 194 7.73 5.38 9.95
C ARG A 194 8.03 5.50 8.47
N ILE A 195 7.59 6.60 7.87
CA ILE A 195 7.90 6.92 6.49
C ILE A 195 9.23 7.66 6.42
N GLY A 196 10.08 7.19 5.51
CA GLY A 196 11.34 7.82 5.14
C GLY A 196 11.17 8.69 3.89
N GLU A 197 12.22 8.72 3.08
CA GLU A 197 12.28 9.58 1.90
C GLU A 197 11.41 9.05 0.74
N LYS A 198 10.79 9.97 0.00
CA LYS A 198 10.14 9.67 -1.29
C LYS A 198 11.12 10.02 -2.41
N GLN A 199 11.52 9.02 -3.19
CA GLN A 199 12.58 9.19 -4.18
C GLN A 199 12.38 8.27 -5.39
N LEU A 200 13.19 8.48 -6.42
CA LEU A 200 13.29 7.53 -7.53
C LEU A 200 14.21 6.39 -7.12
N ILE A 201 13.72 5.17 -7.27
CA ILE A 201 14.47 3.94 -7.07
C ILE A 201 14.75 3.31 -8.43
N GLU A 202 16.00 2.93 -8.65
CA GLU A 202 16.40 2.16 -9.82
C GLU A 202 15.92 0.72 -9.70
N THR A 203 15.24 0.28 -10.75
CA THR A 203 14.77 -1.10 -10.98
C THR A 203 15.34 -1.58 -12.31
N GLY A 204 15.40 -2.90 -12.51
CA GLY A 204 15.93 -3.48 -13.74
C GLY A 204 15.09 -3.12 -14.97
N GLN A 205 14.00 -3.85 -15.18
CA GLN A 205 13.12 -3.76 -16.36
C GLN A 205 12.44 -2.40 -16.50
N PHE A 206 12.10 -1.74 -15.38
CA PHE A 206 11.28 -0.53 -15.40
C PHE A 206 12.08 0.77 -15.22
N GLY A 207 13.40 0.69 -15.03
CA GLY A 207 14.25 1.85 -14.81
C GLY A 207 13.91 2.56 -13.49
N LEU A 208 13.87 3.90 -13.50
CA LEU A 208 13.61 4.70 -12.30
C LEU A 208 12.11 4.81 -12.02
N VAL A 209 11.69 4.36 -10.83
CA VAL A 209 10.29 4.44 -10.37
C VAL A 209 10.17 5.19 -9.04
N PRO A 210 9.12 6.02 -8.84
CA PRO A 210 8.85 6.66 -7.56
C PRO A 210 8.57 5.63 -6.48
N ALA A 211 9.21 5.75 -5.32
CA ALA A 211 8.92 4.91 -4.18
C ALA A 211 8.99 5.67 -2.85
N VAL A 212 8.12 5.28 -1.93
CA VAL A 212 8.14 5.71 -0.53
C VAL A 212 8.92 4.70 0.30
N GLU A 213 9.90 5.16 1.08
CA GLU A 213 10.56 4.32 2.06
C GLU A 213 9.69 4.13 3.31
N LEU A 214 9.54 2.89 3.75
CA LEU A 214 8.90 2.49 5.00
C LEU A 214 9.95 1.83 5.89
N GLN A 215 10.27 2.46 7.01
CA GLN A 215 11.25 1.96 7.97
C GLN A 215 10.51 1.26 9.10
N VAL A 216 10.76 -0.03 9.25
CA VAL A 216 10.11 -0.93 10.21
C VAL A 216 11.15 -1.48 11.18
N ASN A 217 10.86 -1.37 12.48
CA ASN A 217 11.67 -1.98 13.52
C ASN A 217 10.80 -2.82 14.46
N ILE A 218 11.31 -4.01 14.79
CA ILE A 218 10.64 -4.97 15.67
C ILE A 218 11.65 -5.43 16.72
N ASP A 219 11.41 -5.05 17.97
CA ASP A 219 12.19 -5.52 19.13
C ASP A 219 11.42 -6.64 19.81
N LEU A 220 12.05 -7.80 20.00
CA LEU A 220 11.43 -9.03 20.48
C LEU A 220 12.13 -9.52 21.74
N ALA A 221 11.35 -9.95 22.73
CA ALA A 221 11.85 -10.53 23.97
C ALA A 221 10.93 -11.62 24.53
N VAL A 222 11.53 -12.67 25.09
CA VAL A 222 10.82 -13.59 26.00
C VAL A 222 10.87 -12.98 27.40
N THR A 223 9.73 -12.84 28.06
CA THR A 223 9.63 -12.28 29.41
C THR A 223 9.17 -13.31 30.44
N ALA A 224 9.62 -13.16 31.68
CA ALA A 224 9.09 -13.85 32.84
C ALA A 224 8.68 -12.81 33.87
N SER A 225 7.37 -12.72 34.18
CA SER A 225 6.82 -11.68 35.06
C SER A 225 7.16 -10.25 34.61
N GLY A 226 7.16 -9.99 33.30
CA GLY A 226 7.51 -8.70 32.70
C GLY A 226 9.01 -8.37 32.68
N ILE A 227 9.87 -9.31 33.09
CA ILE A 227 11.33 -9.16 33.04
C ILE A 227 11.84 -9.90 31.81
N PRO A 228 12.53 -9.24 30.86
CA PRO A 228 13.16 -9.92 29.73
C PRO A 228 14.18 -10.96 30.23
N ILE A 229 13.96 -12.23 29.88
CA ILE A 229 14.89 -13.33 30.17
C ILE A 229 15.69 -13.74 28.93
N GLN A 230 15.22 -13.36 27.75
CA GLN A 230 15.91 -13.52 26.48
C GLN A 230 15.48 -12.40 25.53
N THR A 231 16.43 -11.76 24.86
CA THR A 231 16.17 -10.75 23.83
C THR A 231 16.71 -11.24 22.49
N PHE A 232 16.06 -10.84 21.41
CA PHE A 232 16.51 -11.12 20.05
C PHE A 232 17.15 -9.86 19.44
N PRO A 233 18.00 -9.99 18.40
CA PRO A 233 18.41 -8.84 17.61
C PRO A 233 17.18 -8.11 17.08
N VAL A 234 17.21 -6.78 17.12
CA VAL A 234 16.15 -5.95 16.53
C VAL A 234 16.08 -6.27 15.05
N ILE A 235 14.88 -6.57 14.57
CA ILE A 235 14.61 -6.72 13.14
C ILE A 235 14.42 -5.31 12.59
N GLU A 236 15.45 -4.80 11.91
CA GLU A 236 15.42 -3.51 11.23
C GLU A 236 15.30 -3.76 9.72
N THR A 237 14.26 -3.22 9.09
CA THR A 237 14.06 -3.32 7.65
C THR A 237 13.51 -2.02 7.07
N SER A 238 13.96 -1.69 5.86
CA SER A 238 13.32 -0.67 5.03
C SER A 238 12.64 -1.35 3.85
N LEU A 239 11.43 -0.95 3.52
CA LEU A 239 10.73 -1.33 2.28
C LEU A 239 10.56 -0.08 1.43
N TRP A 240 10.85 -0.16 0.14
CA TRP A 240 10.51 0.89 -0.81
C TRP A 240 9.29 0.45 -1.60
N LEU A 241 8.15 1.11 -1.41
CA LEU A 241 6.91 0.80 -2.11
C LEU A 241 6.67 1.77 -3.26
N SER A 242 6.39 1.23 -4.45
CA SER A 242 6.04 2.01 -5.63
C SER A 242 4.59 1.73 -6.06
N PRO A 243 3.81 2.77 -6.43
CA PRO A 243 2.46 2.61 -6.96
C PRO A 243 2.39 1.61 -8.13
N GLY A 244 1.52 0.61 -8.01
CA GLY A 244 1.25 -0.42 -9.00
C GLY A 244 2.38 -1.44 -9.20
N LEU A 245 3.49 -1.34 -8.46
CA LEU A 245 4.57 -2.35 -8.48
C LEU A 245 4.77 -3.05 -7.13
N GLY A 246 4.33 -2.47 -6.01
CA GLY A 246 4.60 -3.05 -4.69
C GLY A 246 6.01 -2.77 -4.20
N ILE A 247 6.67 -3.78 -3.60
CA ILE A 247 8.01 -3.66 -3.01
C ILE A 247 9.07 -3.61 -4.13
N VAL A 248 9.55 -2.41 -4.46
CA VAL A 248 10.61 -2.20 -5.48
C VAL A 248 12.02 -2.26 -4.91
N GLY A 249 12.13 -2.28 -3.58
CA GLY A 249 13.38 -2.58 -2.91
C GLY A 249 13.17 -2.88 -1.44
N ARG A 250 14.16 -3.52 -0.83
CA ARG A 250 14.17 -3.86 0.59
C ARG A 250 15.57 -3.75 1.15
N SER A 251 15.70 -3.23 2.36
CA SER A 251 16.92 -3.32 3.16
C SER A 251 16.66 -4.32 4.27
N LEU A 252 17.49 -5.35 4.36
CA LEU A 252 17.43 -6.36 5.40
C LEU A 252 18.85 -6.84 5.72
N LEU A 253 19.19 -6.91 7.02
CA LEU A 253 20.50 -7.36 7.49
C LEU A 253 21.68 -6.60 6.85
N GLY A 254 21.50 -5.30 6.60
CA GLY A 254 22.52 -4.44 6.00
C GLY A 254 22.73 -4.61 4.49
N THR A 255 21.91 -5.42 3.83
CA THR A 255 21.90 -5.57 2.37
C THR A 255 20.67 -4.90 1.80
N THR A 256 20.85 -4.11 0.73
CA THR A 256 19.76 -3.55 -0.06
C THR A 256 19.55 -4.41 -1.29
N ILE A 257 18.33 -4.89 -1.47
CA ILE A 257 17.84 -5.71 -2.57
C ILE A 257 16.93 -4.82 -3.42
N ARG A 258 17.03 -4.93 -4.74
CA ARG A 258 16.25 -4.12 -5.69
C ARG A 258 15.47 -5.00 -6.66
N LEU A 259 14.31 -4.50 -7.07
CA LEU A 259 13.46 -5.18 -8.04
C LEU A 259 14.14 -5.17 -9.41
N GLU A 260 14.29 -6.36 -9.99
CA GLU A 260 14.83 -6.52 -11.34
C GLU A 260 13.71 -6.58 -12.38
N ARG A 261 12.65 -7.38 -12.14
CA ARG A 261 11.50 -7.49 -13.05
C ARG A 261 10.26 -7.98 -12.32
N VAL A 262 9.09 -7.79 -12.93
CA VAL A 262 7.82 -8.39 -12.47
C VAL A 262 7.12 -9.06 -13.63
N ASP A 263 6.84 -10.35 -13.48
CA ASP A 263 6.09 -11.11 -14.48
C ASP A 263 4.60 -10.99 -14.18
N GLY A 264 3.84 -10.44 -15.12
CA GLY A 264 2.38 -10.27 -15.01
C GLY A 264 1.90 -8.84 -14.67
N ILE A 265 2.81 -7.88 -14.52
CA ILE A 265 2.47 -6.45 -14.37
C ILE A 265 3.02 -5.64 -15.55
N GLN A 266 2.23 -4.68 -16.03
CA GLN A 266 2.62 -3.78 -17.11
C GLN A 266 3.67 -2.76 -16.64
N ALA A 267 4.54 -2.34 -17.56
CA ALA A 267 5.54 -1.32 -17.27
C ALA A 267 4.85 0.00 -16.84
N PRO A 268 5.25 0.62 -15.71
CA PRO A 268 4.61 1.82 -15.22
C PRO A 268 4.94 3.03 -16.10
N VAL A 269 3.97 3.92 -16.27
CA VAL A 269 4.21 5.27 -16.79
C VAL A 269 4.65 6.15 -15.63
N VAL A 270 5.91 6.60 -15.66
CA VAL A 270 6.51 7.40 -14.57
C VAL A 270 6.63 8.87 -14.96
N PHE A 271 6.19 9.80 -14.13
CA PHE A 271 6.59 11.22 -14.20
C PHE A 271 7.38 11.60 -12.95
N ALA A 272 8.38 12.47 -13.11
CA ALA A 272 9.16 12.98 -11.98
C ALA A 272 9.64 14.40 -12.28
N PHE A 273 9.27 15.36 -11.43
CA PHE A 273 9.53 16.78 -11.63
C PHE A 273 9.47 17.56 -10.31
N ASP A 274 9.94 18.80 -10.33
CA ASP A 274 9.87 19.70 -9.18
C ASP A 274 8.52 20.44 -9.18
N GLU A 275 8.01 20.78 -7.99
CA GLU A 275 6.78 21.57 -7.83
C GLU A 275 6.80 22.84 -8.71
N GLY A 276 5.68 23.17 -9.37
CA GLY A 276 5.61 24.29 -10.31
C GLY A 276 5.87 23.93 -11.79
N THR A 277 6.23 22.68 -12.11
CA THR A 277 6.64 22.29 -13.48
C THR A 277 5.88 21.09 -14.05
N GLY A 278 4.86 20.61 -13.36
CA GLY A 278 4.14 19.37 -13.71
C GLY A 278 3.42 19.44 -15.05
N LEU A 279 2.73 20.54 -15.36
CA LEU A 279 1.99 20.65 -16.61
C LEU A 279 2.89 20.81 -17.85
N ALA A 280 4.18 21.05 -17.66
CA ALA A 280 5.16 21.14 -18.75
C ALA A 280 5.76 19.77 -19.13
N GLN A 281 5.38 18.69 -18.44
CA GLN A 281 5.92 17.36 -18.73
C GLN A 281 5.49 16.87 -20.12
N THR A 282 6.40 16.19 -20.81
CA THR A 282 6.10 15.62 -22.12
C THR A 282 5.15 14.43 -21.97
N PRO A 283 4.07 14.34 -22.77
CA PRO A 283 3.18 13.18 -22.77
C PRO A 283 3.93 11.88 -23.05
N LYS A 284 3.58 10.83 -22.30
CA LYS A 284 4.23 9.51 -22.36
C LYS A 284 3.32 8.49 -23.03
N GLN A 285 3.90 7.67 -23.91
CA GLN A 285 3.16 6.64 -24.63
C GLN A 285 2.70 5.53 -23.68
N VAL A 286 1.46 5.07 -23.85
CA VAL A 286 0.91 3.91 -23.16
C VAL A 286 1.39 2.65 -23.85
N MET A 287 1.95 1.73 -23.07
CA MET A 287 2.51 0.46 -23.55
C MET A 287 1.81 -0.70 -22.89
N VAL A 288 1.52 -1.75 -23.68
CA VAL A 288 1.05 -3.05 -23.19
C VAL A 288 1.96 -4.13 -23.75
N ASP A 289 2.54 -4.94 -22.86
CA ASP A 289 3.51 -6.00 -23.16
C ASP A 289 4.66 -5.48 -24.04
N GLY A 290 5.12 -4.25 -23.74
CA GLY A 290 6.19 -3.58 -24.47
C GLY A 290 5.81 -3.06 -25.86
N SER A 291 4.54 -3.10 -26.25
CA SER A 291 4.03 -2.58 -27.52
C SER A 291 3.13 -1.36 -27.32
N ALA A 292 3.24 -0.39 -28.22
CA ALA A 292 2.36 0.78 -28.21
C ALA A 292 0.90 0.37 -28.44
N VAL A 293 -0.02 0.96 -27.67
CA VAL A 293 -1.45 0.76 -27.89
C VAL A 293 -1.90 1.63 -29.05
N THR A 294 -2.23 1.00 -30.17
CA THR A 294 -2.60 1.65 -31.44
C THR A 294 -4.09 1.53 -31.78
N ASP A 295 -4.86 0.89 -30.91
CA ASP A 295 -6.29 0.66 -31.09
C ASP A 295 -7.06 1.86 -30.54
N MET A 296 -7.72 2.62 -31.43
CA MET A 296 -8.48 3.81 -31.05
C MET A 296 -9.78 3.47 -30.32
N GLU A 297 -10.30 2.25 -30.51
CA GLU A 297 -11.58 1.78 -29.94
C GLU A 297 -11.38 1.09 -28.57
N ALA A 298 -10.25 1.30 -27.92
CA ALA A 298 -10.00 0.75 -26.59
C ALA A 298 -10.80 1.53 -25.54
N ASP A 299 -11.55 0.82 -24.69
CA ASP A 299 -12.22 1.43 -23.54
C ASP A 299 -11.17 1.74 -22.46
N LEU A 300 -11.05 3.00 -22.08
CA LEU A 300 -10.08 3.47 -21.08
C LEU A 300 -10.77 4.09 -19.88
N VAL A 301 -10.35 3.66 -18.70
CA VAL A 301 -10.78 4.19 -17.40
C VAL A 301 -9.54 4.54 -16.59
N VAL A 302 -9.53 5.70 -15.94
CA VAL A 302 -8.48 6.08 -14.98
C VAL A 302 -8.96 5.82 -13.57
N ALA A 303 -8.29 4.93 -12.85
CA ALA A 303 -8.58 4.60 -11.48
C ALA A 303 -7.52 5.21 -10.54
N TYR A 304 -7.91 6.18 -9.73
CA TYR A 304 -7.00 6.88 -8.81
C TYR A 304 -6.92 6.16 -7.46
N GLY A 305 -5.72 6.12 -6.86
CA GLY A 305 -5.54 5.49 -5.53
C GLY A 305 -6.10 6.32 -4.37
N THR A 306 -6.25 7.64 -4.55
CA THR A 306 -6.83 8.55 -3.55
C THR A 306 -7.95 9.37 -4.18
N ASN A 307 -8.95 9.78 -3.38
CA ASN A 307 -10.19 10.38 -3.91
C ASN A 307 -9.96 11.66 -4.74
N GLU A 308 -10.57 11.65 -5.93
CA GLU A 308 -10.94 12.77 -6.81
C GLU A 308 -9.82 13.76 -7.18
N MET A 309 -8.84 13.32 -7.97
CA MET A 309 -7.99 14.27 -8.68
C MET A 309 -7.87 13.83 -10.14
N ASP A 310 -8.46 14.61 -11.05
CA ASP A 310 -8.40 14.38 -12.49
C ASP A 310 -7.13 15.00 -13.10
N TRP A 311 -5.98 14.51 -12.66
CA TRP A 311 -4.66 15.04 -13.07
C TRP A 311 -4.04 14.27 -14.24
N LEU A 312 -4.69 13.21 -14.70
CA LEU A 312 -4.30 12.48 -15.90
C LEU A 312 -5.25 12.77 -17.06
N ASN A 313 -4.65 13.02 -18.22
CA ASN A 313 -5.36 13.05 -19.48
C ASN A 313 -4.84 11.92 -20.37
N LEU A 314 -5.76 11.21 -21.03
CA LEU A 314 -5.43 10.16 -22.01
C LEU A 314 -5.92 10.61 -23.37
N GLU A 315 -5.00 10.69 -24.33
CA GLU A 315 -5.32 11.10 -25.70
C GLU A 315 -4.74 10.11 -26.69
N PHE A 316 -5.54 9.78 -27.71
CA PHE A 316 -5.05 9.10 -28.90
C PHE A 316 -4.43 10.13 -29.82
N ASP A 317 -3.11 10.09 -29.98
CA ASP A 317 -2.41 11.12 -30.73
C ASP A 317 -2.46 10.89 -32.25
N GLY A 318 -2.14 11.94 -33.02
CA GLY A 318 -2.04 11.86 -34.47
C GLY A 318 -0.95 10.93 -35.02
N THR A 319 -0.16 10.28 -34.14
CA THR A 319 0.81 9.24 -34.52
C THR A 319 0.22 7.84 -34.44
N GLY A 320 -1.03 7.72 -33.98
CA GLY A 320 -1.78 6.47 -33.92
C GLY A 320 -1.55 5.71 -32.62
N SER A 321 -1.27 6.38 -31.50
CA SER A 321 -1.09 5.72 -30.20
C SER A 321 -1.66 6.50 -29.02
N TRP A 322 -2.05 5.79 -27.97
CA TRP A 322 -2.47 6.40 -26.72
C TRP A 322 -1.30 7.00 -25.94
N ARG A 323 -1.50 8.19 -25.39
CA ARG A 323 -0.56 8.87 -24.50
C ARG A 323 -1.22 9.33 -23.22
N VAL A 324 -0.45 9.28 -22.14
CA VAL A 324 -0.75 9.87 -20.84
C VAL A 324 -0.06 11.23 -20.75
N SER A 325 -0.79 12.26 -20.33
CA SER A 325 -0.24 13.56 -19.97
C SER A 325 -0.80 14.04 -18.64
N LEU A 326 -0.13 15.02 -18.03
CA LEU A 326 -0.59 15.65 -16.80
C LEU A 326 -1.48 16.84 -17.15
N THR A 327 -2.63 16.96 -16.47
CA THR A 327 -3.61 18.03 -16.69
C THR A 327 -4.13 18.57 -15.35
N GLY A 328 -5.00 19.58 -15.42
CA GLY A 328 -5.67 20.13 -14.25
C GLY A 328 -4.77 20.99 -13.36
N ALA A 329 -4.96 20.88 -12.05
CA ALA A 329 -4.17 21.60 -11.06
C ALA A 329 -2.81 20.92 -10.84
N GLU A 330 -1.82 21.71 -10.43
CA GLU A 330 -0.54 21.13 -10.03
C GLU A 330 -0.69 20.21 -8.82
N LEU A 331 -0.02 19.06 -8.91
CA LEU A 331 0.02 18.09 -7.84
C LEU A 331 0.92 18.59 -6.70
N PRO A 332 0.51 18.39 -5.43
CA PRO A 332 1.36 18.75 -4.30
C PRO A 332 2.60 17.84 -4.22
N VAL A 333 3.63 18.28 -3.51
CA VAL A 333 4.84 17.49 -3.22
C VAL A 333 4.47 16.11 -2.66
N GLY A 334 5.05 15.05 -3.22
CA GLY A 334 4.76 13.67 -2.82
C GLY A 334 4.76 12.67 -3.97
N ILE A 335 4.20 11.48 -3.70
CA ILE A 335 3.98 10.45 -4.73
C ILE A 335 2.48 10.34 -4.97
N HIS A 336 2.09 10.45 -6.23
CA HIS A 336 0.73 10.26 -6.71
C HIS A 336 0.71 9.04 -7.62
N GLY A 337 -0.36 8.28 -7.60
CA GLY A 337 -0.50 7.19 -8.54
C GLY A 337 -1.93 6.87 -8.90
N ALA A 338 -2.04 6.23 -10.05
CA ALA A 338 -3.28 5.81 -10.66
C ALA A 338 -3.03 4.53 -11.46
N VAL A 339 -4.10 3.93 -11.95
CA VAL A 339 -4.08 2.80 -12.87
C VAL A 339 -4.92 3.18 -14.08
N VAL A 340 -4.34 3.10 -15.27
CA VAL A 340 -5.09 3.16 -16.52
C VAL A 340 -5.60 1.75 -16.80
N GLN A 341 -6.90 1.55 -16.67
CA GLN A 341 -7.59 0.29 -16.93
C GLN A 341 -8.04 0.29 -18.39
N MET A 342 -7.41 -0.52 -19.21
CA MET A 342 -7.73 -0.66 -20.63
C MET A 342 -8.48 -1.96 -20.87
N THR A 343 -9.67 -1.89 -21.47
CA THR A 343 -10.40 -3.09 -21.90
C THR A 343 -10.33 -3.23 -23.42
N ARG A 344 -9.79 -4.36 -23.88
CA ARG A 344 -9.69 -4.68 -25.30
C ARG A 344 -10.17 -6.10 -25.55
N ASN A 345 -11.11 -6.28 -26.48
CA ASN A 345 -11.69 -7.59 -26.80
C ASN A 345 -12.21 -8.33 -25.55
N GLY A 346 -12.74 -7.59 -24.56
CA GLY A 346 -13.21 -8.13 -23.29
C GLY A 346 -12.12 -8.50 -22.28
N VAL A 347 -10.85 -8.23 -22.57
CA VAL A 347 -9.72 -8.42 -21.65
C VAL A 347 -9.32 -7.08 -21.07
N ARG A 348 -9.35 -6.98 -19.73
CA ARG A 348 -8.87 -5.81 -18.99
C ARG A 348 -7.37 -5.95 -18.71
N THR A 349 -6.63 -4.90 -19.00
CA THR A 349 -5.21 -4.74 -18.69
C THR A 349 -5.01 -3.47 -17.88
N ASP A 350 -4.32 -3.59 -16.76
CA ASP A 350 -4.06 -2.49 -15.83
C ASP A 350 -2.63 -1.97 -16.03
N ILE A 351 -2.51 -0.66 -16.26
CA ILE A 351 -1.23 0.01 -16.53
C ILE A 351 -0.97 1.02 -15.41
N PRO A 352 0.00 0.76 -14.53
CA PRO A 352 0.33 1.69 -13.46
C PRO A 352 0.82 3.04 -13.97
N VAL A 353 0.41 4.11 -13.30
CA VAL A 353 0.94 5.46 -13.48
C VAL A 353 1.41 5.98 -12.14
N SER A 354 2.63 6.50 -12.09
CA SER A 354 3.21 7.06 -10.88
C SER A 354 3.87 8.40 -11.15
N VAL A 355 3.68 9.34 -10.23
CA VAL A 355 4.21 10.70 -10.31
C VAL A 355 4.96 11.01 -9.03
N LEU A 356 6.20 11.46 -9.15
CA LEU A 356 6.97 12.07 -8.07
C LEU A 356 7.03 13.58 -8.27
N VAL A 357 6.52 14.32 -7.28
CA VAL A 357 6.69 15.79 -7.19
C VAL A 357 7.67 16.09 -6.06
N ARG A 358 8.74 16.83 -6.36
CA ARG A 358 9.80 17.20 -5.41
C ARG A 358 9.70 18.64 -4.91
#